data_AF-A0A7X5XZG5-F1
#
_entry.id   AF-A0A7X5XZG5-F1
#
_cell.length_a   1.000
_cell.length_b   1.000
_cell.length_c   1.000
_cell.angle_alpha   90.00
_cell.angle_beta   90.00
_cell.angle_gamma   90.00
#
_symmetry.space_group_name_H-M   'P 1'
#
loop_
_entity.id
_entity.type
_entity.pdbx_description
1 polymer ?
#
loop_
_entity_poly.entity_id
_entity_poly.type
_entity_poly.pdbx_seq_one_letter_code
_entity_poly.pdbx_strand_id
1 'polypeptide(L)' 'MPYYSLRITTGNDADMVELKEMYPDWHAPDYTDGSAVYIKRSLDLASLQRNVAAIGGGGGAVEVKKISKREFEWKKYQ' A
#
# COMPACT_ATOMS: atom_id res chain seq x y z
N MET A 1 -3.89 16.06 -1.67
CA MET A 1 -3.57 14.74 -1.08
C MET A 1 -3.11 13.80 -2.19
N PRO A 2 -1.89 13.26 -2.11
CA PRO A 2 -1.37 12.28 -3.08
C PRO A 2 -2.05 10.91 -2.98
N TYR A 3 -1.90 10.13 -4.06
CA TYR A 3 -2.42 8.78 -4.21
C TYR A 3 -1.25 7.82 -4.40
N TYR A 4 -1.34 6.64 -3.79
CA TYR A 4 -0.28 5.63 -3.83
C TYR A 4 -0.85 4.25 -4.11
N SER A 5 -0.04 3.45 -4.80
CA SER A 5 -0.18 2.01 -4.93
C SER A 5 0.94 1.37 -4.13
N LEU A 6 0.60 0.41 -3.28
CA LEU A 6 1.53 -0.40 -2.50
C LEU A 6 1.34 -1.84 -2.96
N ARG A 7 2.39 -2.45 -3.49
CA ARG A 7 2.32 -3.80 -4.05
C ARG A 7 3.36 -4.69 -3.40
N ILE A 8 2.94 -5.88 -2.99
CA ILE A 8 3.88 -6.90 -2.53
C ILE A 8 4.52 -7.54 -3.76
N THR A 9 5.83 -7.38 -3.91
CA THR A 9 6.60 -7.93 -5.04
C THR A 9 7.26 -9.25 -4.69
N THR A 10 7.68 -9.41 -3.45
CA THR A 10 8.07 -10.67 -2.82
C THR A 10 7.39 -10.73 -1.46
N GLY A 11 6.93 -11.90 -1.04
CA GLY A 11 6.20 -12.05 0.23
C GLY A 11 5.14 -13.15 0.18
N ASN A 12 4.48 -13.37 1.32
CA ASN A 12 3.38 -14.34 1.46
C ASN A 12 2.06 -13.63 1.80
N ASP A 13 0.98 -14.40 1.95
CA ASP A 13 -0.34 -13.84 2.28
C ASP A 13 -0.36 -13.12 3.64
N ALA A 14 0.55 -13.46 4.56
CA ALA A 14 0.65 -12.78 5.86
C ALA A 14 1.20 -11.34 5.71
N ASP A 15 2.18 -11.12 4.83
CA ASP A 15 2.67 -9.77 4.51
C ASP A 15 1.55 -8.89 3.93
N MET A 16 0.60 -9.50 3.18
CA MET A 16 -0.58 -8.81 2.64
C MET A 16 -1.60 -8.45 3.72
N VAL A 17 -1.80 -9.32 4.71
CA VAL A 17 -2.65 -9.02 5.87
C VAL A 17 -2.02 -7.90 6.69
N GLU A 18 -0.72 -7.98 6.98
CA GLU A 18 0.01 -6.92 7.65
C GLU A 18 -0.11 -5.60 6.90
N LEU A 19 0.10 -5.57 5.58
CA LEU A 19 -0.04 -4.35 4.77
C LEU A 19 -1.44 -3.72 4.82
N LYS A 20 -2.49 -4.53 4.94
CA LYS A 20 -3.88 -4.05 5.11
C LYS A 20 -4.11 -3.51 6.52
N GLU A 21 -3.43 -4.04 7.52
CA GLU A 21 -3.59 -3.72 8.95
C GLU A 21 -2.57 -2.70 9.47
N MET A 22 -1.53 -2.35 8.69
CA MET A 22 -0.34 -1.59 9.14
C MET A 22 -0.58 -0.11 9.48
N TYR A 23 -1.80 0.27 9.84
CA TYR A 23 -2.14 1.61 10.25
C TYR A 23 -3.14 1.57 11.43
N PRO A 24 -2.64 1.46 12.67
CA PRO A 24 -3.48 1.29 13.86
C PRO A 24 -4.38 2.49 14.17
N ASP A 25 -4.02 3.71 13.71
CA ASP A 25 -4.86 4.91 13.88
C ASP A 25 -5.66 5.27 12.61
N TRP A 26 -5.29 4.73 11.45
CA TRP A 26 -5.75 5.24 10.16
C TRP A 26 -6.40 4.09 9.42
N HIS A 27 -7.74 4.14 9.35
CA HIS A 27 -8.58 3.16 8.68
C HIS A 27 -7.92 2.52 7.46
N ALA A 28 -8.15 1.21 7.35
CA ALA A 28 -7.92 0.30 6.23
C ALA A 28 -7.67 0.98 4.88
N PRO A 29 -6.89 0.35 4.00
CA PRO A 29 -6.65 0.91 2.67
C PRO A 29 -7.95 1.31 1.98
N ASP A 30 -7.89 2.39 1.18
CA ASP A 30 -9.09 2.91 0.52
C ASP A 30 -9.77 1.84 -0.35
N TYR A 31 -8.97 0.96 -0.97
CA TYR A 31 -9.39 -0.35 -1.48
C TYR A 31 -8.16 -1.22 -1.81
N THR A 32 -8.40 -2.48 -2.14
CA THR A 32 -7.37 -3.48 -2.50
C THR A 32 -7.76 -4.20 -3.79
N ASP A 33 -6.80 -4.39 -4.70
CA ASP A 33 -6.95 -5.16 -5.94
C ASP A 33 -5.84 -6.21 -5.99
N GLY A 34 -6.22 -7.48 -5.77
CA GLY A 34 -5.30 -8.61 -5.74
C GLY A 34 -4.14 -8.41 -4.74
N SER A 35 -2.92 -8.30 -5.27
CA SER A 35 -1.68 -8.09 -4.50
C SER A 35 -1.26 -6.63 -4.36
N ALA A 36 -2.15 -5.69 -4.67
CA ALA A 36 -1.94 -4.27 -4.54
C ALA A 36 -2.97 -3.61 -3.61
N VAL A 37 -2.49 -2.61 -2.89
CA VAL A 37 -3.21 -1.83 -1.91
C VAL A 37 -3.15 -0.37 -2.33
N TYR A 38 -4.30 0.30 -2.36
CA TYR A 38 -4.41 1.67 -2.85
C TYR A 38 -4.80 2.60 -1.71
N ILE A 39 -4.03 3.68 -1.55
CA ILE A 39 -4.27 4.65 -0.48
C ILE A 39 -4.20 6.09 -0.97
N LYS A 40 -5.02 6.94 -0.36
CA LYS A 40 -4.97 8.40 -0.49
C LYS A 40 -4.59 8.98 0.87
N ARG A 41 -3.35 9.44 1.03
CA ARG A 41 -2.82 9.93 2.33
C ARG A 41 -2.04 11.23 2.13
N SER A 42 -1.91 12.03 3.19
CA SER A 42 -1.12 13.27 3.23
C SER A 42 0.35 13.04 3.61
N LEU A 43 0.86 11.82 3.41
CA LEU A 43 2.25 11.44 3.66
C LEU A 43 3.08 11.66 2.40
N ASP A 44 4.37 11.93 2.55
CA ASP A 44 5.32 11.88 1.44
C ASP A 44 5.73 10.43 1.11
N LEU A 45 6.29 10.24 -0.09
CA LEU A 45 6.66 8.91 -0.59
C LEU A 45 7.71 8.23 0.30
N ALA A 46 8.69 8.97 0.82
CA ALA A 46 9.79 8.41 1.60
C ALA A 46 9.32 7.97 3.00
N SER A 47 8.41 8.73 3.62
CA SER A 47 7.77 8.33 4.88
C SER A 47 6.90 7.07 4.68
N LEU A 48 6.18 6.97 3.55
CA LEU A 48 5.43 5.78 3.21
C LEU A 48 6.33 4.54 3.03
N GLN A 49 7.42 4.68 2.26
CA GLN A 49 8.40 3.62 2.07
C GLN A 49 9.01 3.15 3.40
N ARG A 50 9.36 4.08 4.31
CA ARG A 50 9.87 3.73 5.64
C ARG A 50 8.87 2.97 6.49
N ASN A 51 7.59 3.34 6.42
CA ASN A 51 6.55 2.67 7.18
C ASN A 51 6.36 1.23 6.69
N VAL A 52 6.26 1.02 5.37
CA VAL A 52 6.09 -0.33 4.82
C VAL A 52 7.37 -1.14 4.76
N ALA A 53 8.54 -0.55 4.95
CA ALA A 53 9.80 -1.29 5.03
C ALA A 53 9.84 -2.26 6.22
N ALA A 54 8.98 -2.05 7.23
CA ALA A 54 8.81 -2.98 8.34
C ALA A 54 7.94 -4.20 7.98
N ILE A 55 7.07 -4.08 6.97
CA ILE A 55 6.31 -5.21 6.41
C ILE A 55 7.28 -5.96 5.51
N GLY A 56 7.75 -7.12 5.96
CA GLY A 56 8.81 -7.84 5.28
C GLY A 56 9.89 -8.40 6.20
N GLY A 57 9.68 -8.42 7.53
CA GLY A 57 10.54 -9.14 8.46
C GLY A 57 10.81 -10.61 8.10
N GLY A 58 10.04 -11.20 7.18
CA GLY A 58 10.23 -12.53 6.60
C GLY A 58 10.73 -12.60 5.14
N GLY A 59 11.20 -11.50 4.53
CA GLY A 59 11.66 -11.45 3.13
C GLY A 59 10.66 -10.83 2.15
N GLY A 60 9.59 -10.24 2.67
CA GLY A 60 8.64 -9.47 1.88
C GLY A 60 9.21 -8.14 1.42
N ALA A 61 8.97 -7.74 0.16
CA ALA A 61 9.30 -6.43 -0.36
C ALA A 61 8.03 -5.73 -0.86
N VAL A 62 7.78 -4.53 -0.34
CA VAL A 62 6.65 -3.69 -0.74
C VAL A 62 7.14 -2.58 -1.67
N GLU A 63 6.66 -2.60 -2.91
CA GLU A 63 6.85 -1.50 -3.85
C GLU A 63 5.82 -0.41 -3.57
N VAL A 64 6.30 0.81 -3.30
CA VAL A 64 5.44 1.99 -3.14
C VAL A 64 5.60 2.88 -4.37
N LYS A 65 4.48 3.11 -5.07
CA LYS A 65 4.43 3.97 -6.24
C LYS A 65 3.42 5.09 -6.04
N LYS A 66 3.84 6.33 -6.30
CA LYS A 66 2.91 7.47 -6.40
C LYS A 66 2.16 7.37 -7.73
N ILE A 67 0.83 7.44 -7.67
CA ILE A 67 -0.05 7.32 -8.83
C ILE A 67 -0.91 8.57 -8.98
N SER A 68 -1.55 8.71 -10.14
CA SER A 68 -2.51 9.79 -10.39
C SER A 68 -3.87 9.47 -9.77
N LYS A 69 -4.70 10.51 -9.53
CA LYS A 69 -6.10 10.32 -9.13
C LYS A 69 -6.86 9.45 -10.15
N ARG A 70 -6.62 9.68 -11.45
CA ARG A 70 -7.30 8.94 -12.52
C ARG A 70 -6.97 7.44 -12.46
N GLU A 71 -5.71 7.10 -12.24
CA GLU A 71 -5.27 5.71 -12.08
C GLU A 71 -5.87 5.07 -10.82
N PHE A 72 -5.89 5.80 -9.72
CA PHE A 72 -6.52 5.38 -8.46
C PHE A 72 -8.04 5.16 -8.61
N GLU A 73 -8.77 6.04 -9.30
CA GLU A 73 -10.21 5.85 -9.50
C GLU A 73 -10.48 4.69 -10.47
N TRP A 74 -9.69 4.55 -11.54
CA TRP A 74 -9.87 3.47 -12.51
C TRP A 74 -9.68 2.08 -11.88
N LYS A 75 -8.66 1.94 -11.03
CA LYS A 75 -8.34 0.71 -10.32
C LYS A 75 -9.36 0.30 -9.25
N LYS A 76 -10.21 1.22 -8.80
CA LYS A 76 -11.30 0.94 -7.87
C LYS A 76 -12.45 0.14 -8.51
N TYR A 77 -12.60 0.21 -9.83
CA TYR A 77 -13.70 -0.40 -10.59
C TYR A 77 -13.26 -1.58 -11.46
N GLN A 78 -12.01 -2.05 -11.32
CA GLN A 78 -11.56 -3.31 -11.92
C GLN A 78 -11.84 -4.47 -10.98
#